data_AF-K6TZJ9-F1
#
_entry.id   AF-K6TZJ9-F1
#
_cell.length_a   1.000
_cell.length_b   1.000
_cell.length_c   1.000
_cell.angle_alpha   90.00
_cell.angle_beta   90.00
_cell.angle_gamma   90.00
#
_symmetry.space_group_name_H-M   'P 1'
#
loop_
_entity.id
_entity.type
_entity.pdbx_description
1 polymer ?
#
loop_
_entity_poly.entity_id
_entity_poly.type
_entity_poly.pdbx_seq_one_letter_code
_entity_poly.pdbx_strand_id
1 'polypeptide(L)'
;MSMEINIYGFLNLIPTLFALIKSSALITSIANIILLIGMLYVYLERYLKVKSKFTTSLVLFSLLFLVQNILFSIYFVFNLPETLINALLPLIFLGLEFTALALLLMITRE
;
A
#
# COMPACT_ATOMS: atom_id res chain seq x y z
N MET A 1 23.04 15.30 -39.55
CA MET A 1 23.15 14.07 -38.74
C MET A 1 21.86 13.97 -37.93
N SER A 2 20.84 13.39 -38.55
CA SER A 2 19.50 13.23 -37.96
C SER A 2 19.61 12.27 -36.79
N MET A 3 19.20 12.75 -35.62
CA MET A 3 19.09 11.98 -34.39
C MET A 3 18.01 10.93 -34.63
N GLU A 4 18.40 9.72 -35.02
CA GLU A 4 17.52 8.55 -34.98
C GLU A 4 17.17 8.35 -33.51
N ILE A 5 16.03 8.93 -33.11
CA ILE A 5 15.39 8.66 -31.84
C ILE A 5 15.31 7.14 -31.76
N ASN A 6 15.92 6.54 -30.74
CA ASN A 6 15.98 5.09 -30.55
C ASN A 6 14.56 4.56 -30.25
N ILE A 7 13.73 4.43 -31.29
CA ILE A 7 12.32 4.08 -31.22
C ILE A 7 12.15 2.68 -30.60
N TYR A 8 13.12 1.79 -30.83
CA TYR A 8 13.16 0.45 -30.24
C TYR A 8 13.36 0.46 -28.72
N GLY A 9 14.20 1.37 -28.20
CA GLY A 9 14.35 1.56 -26.75
C GLY A 9 13.06 2.08 -26.09
N PHE A 10 12.35 2.99 -26.76
CA PHE A 10 11.07 3.52 -26.27
C PHE A 10 9.93 2.48 -26.34
N LEU A 11 9.92 1.62 -27.36
CA LEU A 11 8.92 0.56 -27.51
C LEU A 11 9.06 -0.54 -26.45
N ASN A 12 10.27 -0.81 -25.98
CA ASN A 12 10.53 -1.74 -24.86
C ASN A 12 10.20 -1.14 -23.48
N LEU A 13 10.04 0.18 -23.38
CA LEU A 13 9.71 0.90 -22.15
C LEU A 13 8.24 0.72 -21.74
N ILE A 14 7.32 0.65 -22.72
CA ILE A 14 5.88 0.49 -22.46
C ILE A 14 5.54 -0.84 -21.75
N PRO A 15 5.98 -2.02 -22.23
CA PRO A 15 5.68 -3.29 -21.57
C PRO A 15 6.41 -3.45 -20.23
N THR A 16 7.61 -2.88 -20.09
CA THR A 16 8.35 -2.91 -18.81
C THR A 16 7.70 -2.01 -17.77
N LEU A 17 7.28 -0.79 -18.11
CA LEU A 17 6.51 0.08 -17.22
C LEU A 17 5.18 -0.56 -16.81
N PHE A 18 4.49 -1.22 -17.74
CA PHE A 18 3.24 -1.91 -17.46
C PHE A 18 3.43 -3.06 -16.45
N ALA A 19 4.48 -3.87 -16.61
CA ALA A 19 4.83 -4.91 -15.64
C ALA A 19 5.17 -4.32 -14.26
N LEU A 20 5.86 -3.17 -14.23
CA LEU A 20 6.25 -2.47 -13.00
C LEU A 20 5.06 -1.89 -12.25
N ILE A 21 4.04 -1.38 -12.97
CA ILE A 21 2.78 -0.90 -12.37
C ILE A 21 1.95 -2.06 -11.81
N LYS A 22 1.97 -3.24 -12.45
CA LYS A 22 1.27 -4.41 -11.90
C LYS A 22 1.90 -4.91 -10.61
N SER A 23 3.23 -4.93 -10.53
CA SER A 23 3.94 -5.39 -9.34
C SER A 23 3.93 -4.35 -8.22
N SER A 24 3.87 -3.06 -8.52
CA SER A 24 3.85 -2.00 -7.50
C SER A 24 2.64 -2.09 -6.58
N ALA A 25 1.45 -2.42 -7.08
CA ALA A 25 0.25 -2.56 -6.25
C ALA A 25 0.40 -3.64 -5.17
N LEU A 26 1.00 -4.78 -5.54
CA LEU A 26 1.29 -5.87 -4.62
C LEU A 26 2.37 -5.45 -3.60
N ILE A 27 3.42 -4.77 -4.05
CA ILE A 27 4.49 -4.26 -3.17
C ILE A 27 3.92 -3.25 -2.15
N THR A 28 3.09 -2.31 -2.59
CA THR A 28 2.46 -1.31 -1.71
C THR A 28 1.54 -1.97 -0.70
N SER A 29 0.76 -2.97 -1.11
CA SER A 29 -0.08 -3.75 -0.19
C SER A 29 0.73 -4.47 0.88
N ILE A 30 1.85 -5.11 0.52
CA ILE A 30 2.75 -5.75 1.50
C ILE A 30 3.36 -4.71 2.44
N ALA A 31 3.81 -3.57 1.91
CA ALA A 31 4.36 -2.48 2.71
C ALA A 31 3.34 -1.94 3.73
N ASN A 32 2.07 -1.80 3.33
CA ASN A 32 0.97 -1.43 4.23
C ASN A 32 0.78 -2.45 5.35
N ILE A 33 0.80 -3.75 5.05
CA ILE A 33 0.66 -4.81 6.06
C ILE A 33 1.76 -4.67 7.12
N ILE A 34 3.02 -4.51 6.70
CA ILE A 34 4.16 -4.37 7.61
C ILE A 34 3.98 -3.13 8.49
N LEU A 35 3.60 -2.00 7.90
CA LEU A 35 3.41 -0.74 8.61
C LEU A 35 2.24 -0.83 9.62
N LEU A 36 1.14 -1.47 9.23
CA LEU A 36 -0.02 -1.71 10.08
C LEU A 36 0.28 -2.63 11.26
N ILE A 37 1.09 -3.68 11.06
CA ILE A 37 1.57 -4.53 12.16
C ILE A 37 2.38 -3.70 13.16
N GLY A 38 3.28 -2.85 12.66
CA GLY A 38 4.06 -1.92 13.50
C GLY A 38 3.17 -0.98 14.30
N MET A 39 2.17 -0.37 13.66
CA MET A 39 1.18 0.48 14.33
C MET A 39 0.39 -0.28 15.39
N LEU A 40 -0.11 -1.48 15.06
CA LEU A 40 -0.86 -2.33 15.99
C LEU A 40 -0.04 -2.65 17.24
N TYR A 41 1.25 -2.95 17.08
CA TYR A 41 2.14 -3.21 18.21
C TYR A 41 2.23 -2.00 19.15
N VAL A 42 2.49 -0.80 18.59
CA VAL A 42 2.57 0.45 19.37
C VAL A 42 1.24 0.78 20.04
N TYR A 43 0.13 0.56 19.34
CA TYR A 43 -1.20 0.88 19.85
C TYR A 43 -1.67 -0.10 20.92
N LEU A 44 -1.36 -1.39 20.79
CA LEU A 44 -1.63 -2.38 21.83
C LEU A 44 -0.85 -2.08 23.11
N GLU A 45 0.42 -1.67 22.99
CA GLU A 45 1.23 -1.31 24.16
C GLU A 45 0.65 -0.09 24.90
N ARG A 46 0.24 0.96 24.16
CA ARG A 46 -0.43 2.13 24.75
C ARG A 46 -1.83 1.81 25.30
N TYR A 47 -2.58 0.93 24.64
CA TYR A 47 -3.90 0.48 25.09
C TYR A 47 -3.83 -0.18 26.47
N LEU A 48 -2.83 -1.04 26.69
CA LEU A 48 -2.61 -1.70 27.98
C LEU A 48 -2.27 -0.71 29.10
N LYS A 49 -1.60 0.41 28.77
CA LYS A 49 -1.16 1.41 29.76
C LYS A 49 -2.22 2.49 30.07
N VAL A 50 -3.01 2.91 29.09
CA VAL A 50 -3.85 4.13 29.20
C VAL A 50 -5.37 3.83 29.15
N LYS A 51 -5.81 2.65 28.67
CA LYS A 51 -7.23 2.23 28.59
C LYS A 51 -8.21 3.32 28.08
N SER A 52 -7.76 4.22 27.20
CA SER A 52 -8.63 5.27 26.64
C SER A 52 -9.46 4.72 25.50
N LYS A 53 -10.76 5.09 25.45
CA LYS A 53 -11.67 4.77 24.35
C LYS A 53 -11.13 5.22 22.98
N PHE A 54 -10.28 6.25 22.96
CA PHE A 54 -9.62 6.75 21.76
C PHE A 54 -8.63 5.74 21.16
N THR A 55 -7.81 5.10 22.01
CA THR A 55 -6.81 4.11 21.58
C THR A 55 -7.47 2.83 21.06
N THR A 56 -8.60 2.42 21.65
CA THR A 56 -9.38 1.27 21.17
C THR A 56 -9.87 1.46 19.74
N SER A 57 -10.37 2.65 19.40
CA SER A 57 -10.84 2.96 18.05
C SER A 57 -9.68 2.96 17.05
N LEU A 58 -8.50 3.47 17.42
CA LEU A 58 -7.30 3.38 16.58
C LEU A 58 -6.89 1.92 16.31
N VAL A 59 -6.87 1.09 17.35
CA VAL A 59 -6.54 -0.35 17.21
C VAL A 59 -7.52 -1.03 16.28
N LEU A 60 -8.82 -0.82 16.46
CA LEU A 60 -9.86 -1.38 15.57
C LEU A 60 -9.73 -0.87 14.14
N PHE A 61 -9.45 0.42 13.95
CA PHE A 61 -9.25 1.02 12.63
C PHE A 61 -8.04 0.38 11.94
N SER A 62 -6.88 0.33 12.59
CA SER A 62 -5.69 -0.34 12.05
C SER A 62 -5.94 -1.83 11.77
N LEU A 63 -6.71 -2.52 12.59
CA LEU A 63 -7.01 -3.94 12.37
C LEU A 63 -7.93 -4.16 11.17
N LEU A 64 -8.92 -3.28 10.95
CA LEU A 64 -9.76 -3.31 9.74
C LEU A 64 -8.92 -3.09 8.47
N PHE A 65 -8.04 -2.09 8.47
CA PHE A 65 -7.14 -1.84 7.34
C PHE A 65 -6.13 -2.98 7.13
N LEU A 66 -5.68 -3.63 8.21
CA LEU A 66 -4.81 -4.81 8.12
C LEU A 66 -5.51 -5.94 7.37
N VAL A 67 -6.75 -6.26 7.76
CA VAL A 67 -7.55 -7.30 7.09
C VAL A 67 -7.80 -6.92 5.63
N GLN A 68 -8.14 -5.66 5.36
CA GLN A 68 -8.33 -5.15 4.00
C GLN A 68 -7.06 -5.34 3.14
N ASN A 69 -5.88 -4.96 3.63
CA ASN A 69 -4.63 -5.13 2.89
C ASN A 69 -4.26 -6.59 2.67
N ILE A 70 -4.51 -7.46 3.65
CA ILE A 70 -4.30 -8.91 3.48
C ILE A 70 -5.22 -9.44 2.36
N LEU A 71 -6.50 -9.07 2.36
CA LEU A 71 -7.43 -9.46 1.30
C LEU A 71 -7.01 -8.94 -0.08
N PHE A 72 -6.56 -7.69 -0.18
CA PHE A 72 -6.01 -7.14 -1.42
C PHE A 72 -4.75 -7.85 -1.87
N SER A 73 -3.82 -8.14 -0.97
CA SER A 73 -2.58 -8.86 -1.29
C SER A 73 -2.88 -10.26 -1.85
N ILE A 74 -3.78 -11.01 -1.17
CA ILE A 74 -4.26 -12.31 -1.64
C ILE A 74 -4.92 -12.17 -3.02
N TYR A 75 -5.80 -11.17 -3.19
CA TYR A 75 -6.47 -10.92 -4.46
C TYR A 75 -5.48 -10.66 -5.60
N PHE A 76 -4.43 -9.85 -5.38
CA PHE A 76 -3.42 -9.56 -6.40
C PHE A 76 -2.53 -10.75 -6.74
N VAL A 77 -2.31 -11.67 -5.80
CA VAL A 77 -1.57 -12.91 -6.05
C VAL A 77 -2.36 -13.83 -6.99
N PHE A 78 -3.68 -13.95 -6.81
CA PHE A 78 -4.52 -14.82 -7.63
C PHE A 78 -5.07 -14.16 -8.89
N ASN A 79 -5.27 -12.84 -8.88
CA ASN A 79 -5.84 -12.06 -9.97
C ASN A 79 -4.92 -10.88 -10.27
N LEU A 80 -3.93 -11.09 -11.13
CA LEU A 80 -3.14 -9.98 -11.64
C LEU A 80 -4.02 -9.09 -12.54
N PRO A 81 -4.06 -7.77 -12.30
CA PRO A 81 -4.87 -6.87 -13.09
C PRO A 81 -4.44 -6.94 -14.56
N GLU A 82 -5.37 -7.33 -15.43
CA GLU A 82 -5.11 -7.43 -16.87
C GLU A 82 -5.00 -6.07 -17.53
N THR A 83 -5.74 -5.07 -17.02
CA THR A 83 -5.79 -3.71 -17.54
C THR A 83 -5.09 -2.71 -16.62
N LEU A 84 -4.59 -1.62 -17.22
CA LEU A 84 -3.85 -0.55 -16.53
C LEU A 84 -4.74 0.17 -15.50
N ILE A 85 -6.02 0.36 -15.83
CA ILE A 85 -7.01 0.97 -14.94
C ILE A 85 -7.23 0.11 -13.69
N ASN A 86 -7.33 -1.22 -13.85
CA ASN A 86 -7.52 -2.15 -12.73
C ASN A 86 -6.27 -2.26 -11.85
N ALA A 87 -5.10 -1.86 -12.33
CA ALA A 87 -3.87 -1.78 -11.54
C ALA A 87 -3.72 -0.43 -10.84
N LEU A 88 -4.03 0.68 -11.54
CA LEU A 88 -3.87 2.03 -11.00
C LEU A 88 -4.87 2.37 -9.91
N LEU A 89 -6.14 1.99 -10.07
CA LEU A 89 -7.19 2.39 -9.15
C LEU A 89 -6.95 1.84 -7.73
N PRO A 90 -6.59 0.55 -7.57
CA PRO A 90 -6.17 0.03 -6.27
C PRO A 90 -4.84 0.62 -5.80
N LEU A 91 -3.88 0.86 -6.69
CA LEU A 91 -2.57 1.41 -6.33
C LEU A 91 -2.70 2.81 -5.71
N ILE A 92 -3.53 3.68 -6.28
CA ILE A 92 -3.79 5.02 -5.73
C ILE A 92 -4.45 4.90 -4.37
N PHE A 93 -5.44 4.01 -4.22
CA PHE A 93 -6.13 3.80 -2.96
C PHE A 93 -5.18 3.27 -1.86
N LEU A 94 -4.40 2.23 -2.17
CA LEU A 94 -3.39 1.64 -1.29
C LEU A 94 -2.29 2.64 -0.92
N GLY A 95 -1.86 3.48 -1.86
CA GLY A 95 -0.84 4.51 -1.63
C GLY A 95 -1.36 5.65 -0.73
N LEU A 96 -2.60 6.10 -0.93
CA LEU A 96 -3.23 7.06 -0.04
C LEU A 96 -3.40 6.48 1.37
N GLU A 97 -3.78 5.21 1.47
CA GLU A 97 -3.89 4.50 2.73
C GLU A 97 -2.53 4.44 3.46
N PHE A 98 -1.46 4.05 2.76
CA PHE A 98 -0.10 4.06 3.29
C PHE A 98 0.27 5.43 3.87
N THR A 99 -0.02 6.50 3.13
CA THR A 99 0.28 7.88 3.53
C THR A 99 -0.53 8.28 4.76
N ALA A 100 -1.83 7.94 4.80
CA ALA A 100 -2.68 8.22 5.95
C ALA A 100 -2.20 7.49 7.20
N LEU A 101 -1.83 6.21 7.07
CA LEU A 101 -1.31 5.40 8.17
C LEU A 101 0.05 5.90 8.66
N ALA A 102 0.94 6.29 7.75
CA ALA A 102 2.24 6.86 8.09
C ALA A 102 2.09 8.19 8.86
N LEU A 103 1.20 9.08 8.41
CA LEU A 103 0.88 10.33 9.12
C LEU A 103 0.30 10.06 10.52
N LEU A 104 -0.61 9.09 10.62
CA LEU A 104 -1.26 8.75 11.88
C LEU A 104 -0.26 8.13 12.88
N LEU A 105 0.69 7.32 12.39
CA LEU A 105 1.82 6.83 13.19
C LEU A 105 2.76 7.97 13.63
N MET A 106 3.07 8.92 12.74
CA MET A 106 3.89 10.08 13.07
C MET A 106 3.27 10.90 14.20
N ILE A 107 1.97 11.22 14.11
CA ILE A 107 1.24 11.97 15.15
C ILE A 107 1.16 11.18 16.46
N THR A 108 1.05 9.84 16.41
CA THR A 108 1.00 9.04 17.63
C THR A 108 2.35 8.91 18.33
N ARG A 109 3.47 9.12 17.61
CA ARG A 109 4.82 9.00 18.16
C ARG A 109 5.27 10.25 18.93
N GLU A 110 4.74 11.42 18.58
CA GLU A 110 4.83 12.65 19.39
C GLU A 110 4.04 12.51 20.71
#